data_AF-A0A8T5MA96-F1
#
_entry.id   AF-A0A8T5MA96-F1
#
_cell.length_a   1.000
_cell.length_b   1.000
_cell.length_c   1.000
_cell.angle_alpha   90.00
_cell.angle_beta   90.00
_cell.angle_gamma   90.00
#
_symmetry.space_group_name_H-M   'P 1'
#
loop_
_entity.id
_entity.type
_entity.pdbx_description
1 polymer ?
#
loop_
_entity_poly.entity_id
_entity_poly.type
_entity_poly.pdbx_seq_one_letter_code
_entity_poly.pdbx_strand_id
1 'polypeptide(L)'
;MEEDYRQCHNCYNEIEEMICERCRLRQVTSWLQDNNGPWSIQALFFRKLEKKLPRPPYEGYCLICGNELPALCGPCFYQEASFALKEIIENKTWLDSFAKMFKPKHVQLV
;
A
#
# COMPACT_ATOMS: atom_id res chain seq x y z
N MET A 1 -9.85 -5.21 -29.32
CA MET A 1 -8.98 -4.53 -28.34
C MET A 1 -8.69 -5.59 -27.30
N GLU A 2 -7.45 -6.06 -27.21
CA GLU A 2 -7.02 -6.86 -26.05
C GLU A 2 -7.08 -5.90 -24.86
N GLU A 3 -7.91 -6.22 -23.87
CA GLU A 3 -7.86 -5.54 -22.58
C GLU A 3 -6.56 -5.99 -21.92
N ASP A 4 -5.57 -5.09 -21.86
CA ASP A 4 -4.32 -5.30 -21.13
C ASP A 4 -4.63 -5.36 -19.62
N TYR A 5 -5.03 -6.54 -19.19
CA TYR A 5 -5.31 -6.84 -17.80
C TYR A 5 -4.00 -6.87 -17.01
N ARG A 6 -3.76 -5.85 -16.19
CA ARG A 6 -2.58 -5.81 -15.32
C ARG A 6 -2.85 -6.63 -14.07
N GLN A 7 -1.96 -7.58 -13.80
CA GLN A 7 -2.08 -8.46 -12.63
C GLN A 7 -1.19 -7.98 -11.49
N CYS A 8 -1.70 -8.10 -10.27
CA CYS A 8 -0.94 -7.90 -9.05
C CYS A 8 0.15 -8.96 -8.94
N HIS A 9 1.40 -8.55 -8.75
CA HIS A 9 2.54 -9.45 -8.58
C HIS A 9 2.42 -10.37 -7.35
N ASN A 10 1.66 -9.95 -6.33
CA ASN A 10 1.53 -10.72 -5.09
C ASN A 10 0.33 -11.69 -5.12
N CYS A 11 -0.85 -11.25 -5.57
CA CYS A 11 -2.06 -12.06 -5.51
C CYS A 11 -2.62 -12.47 -6.88
N TYR A 12 -1.99 -12.04 -7.97
CA TYR A 12 -2.38 -12.32 -9.37
C TYR A 12 -3.78 -11.85 -9.77
N ASN A 13 -4.50 -11.14 -8.89
CA ASN A 13 -5.75 -10.48 -9.22
C ASN A 13 -5.52 -9.27 -10.12
N GLU A 14 -6.54 -8.91 -10.89
CA GLU A 14 -6.54 -7.70 -11.71
C GLU A 14 -6.37 -6.43 -10.87
N ILE A 15 -5.54 -5.51 -11.35
CA ILE A 15 -5.38 -4.18 -10.80
C ILE A 15 -6.43 -3.27 -11.42
N GLU A 16 -7.60 -3.20 -10.82
CA GLU A 16 -8.67 -2.28 -11.22
C GLU A 16 -8.27 -0.80 -10.98
N GLU A 17 -7.56 -0.55 -9.86
CA GLU A 17 -7.17 0.80 -9.45
C GLU A 17 -5.81 1.22 -10.03
N MET A 18 -5.84 2.16 -10.97
CA MET A 18 -4.64 2.81 -11.53
C MET A 18 -4.03 3.89 -10.59
N ILE A 19 -3.74 3.51 -9.34
CA ILE A 19 -3.08 4.36 -8.34
C ILE A 19 -1.71 3.78 -7.97
N CYS A 20 -0.63 4.55 -8.12
CA CYS A 20 0.73 4.10 -7.78
C CYS A 20 0.98 3.98 -6.27
N GLU A 21 1.97 3.16 -5.93
CA GLU A 21 2.50 3.00 -4.58
C GLU A 21 2.85 4.33 -3.93
N ARG A 22 3.39 5.31 -4.67
CA ARG A 22 3.69 6.63 -4.13
C ARG A 22 2.45 7.40 -3.68
N CYS A 23 1.35 7.31 -4.42
CA CYS A 23 0.09 7.94 -4.04
C CYS A 23 -0.57 7.23 -2.87
N ARG A 24 -0.57 5.89 -2.85
CA ARG A 24 -1.08 5.12 -1.70
C ARG A 24 -0.24 5.36 -0.45
N LEU A 25 1.07 5.49 -0.62
CA LEU A 25 1.99 5.85 0.44
C LEU A 25 1.66 7.23 1.03
N ARG A 26 1.37 8.23 0.19
CA ARG A 26 0.89 9.54 0.67
C ARG A 26 -0.40 9.42 1.50
N GLN A 27 -1.33 8.54 1.14
CA GLN A 27 -2.55 8.31 1.92
C GLN A 27 -2.21 7.74 3.30
N VAL A 28 -1.30 6.76 3.38
CA VAL A 28 -0.85 6.21 4.67
C VAL A 28 -0.11 7.25 5.50
N THR A 29 0.75 8.07 4.89
CA THR A 29 1.45 9.16 5.59
C THR A 29 0.48 10.20 6.15
N SER A 30 -0.55 10.57 5.36
CA SER A 30 -1.59 11.50 5.82
C SER A 30 -2.35 10.91 7.01
N TRP A 31 -2.74 9.64 6.94
CA TRP A 31 -3.35 8.94 8.06
C TRP A 31 -2.44 8.89 9.31
N LEU A 32 -1.13 8.65 9.14
CA LEU A 32 -0.18 8.69 10.25
C LEU A 32 -0.14 10.08 10.89
N GLN A 33 -0.15 11.15 10.10
CA GLN A 33 -0.18 12.53 10.60
C GLN A 33 -1.46 12.83 11.37
N ASP A 34 -2.62 12.45 10.84
CA ASP A 34 -3.93 12.63 11.49
C ASP A 34 -4.03 11.88 12.84
N ASN A 35 -3.29 10.78 12.99
CA ASN A 35 -3.22 10.01 14.23
C ASN A 35 -2.09 10.45 15.17
N ASN A 36 -1.48 11.62 14.96
CA ASN A 36 -0.32 12.13 15.72
C ASN A 36 0.93 11.22 15.66
N GLY A 37 1.16 10.60 14.51
CA GLY A 37 2.36 9.83 14.16
C GLY A 37 3.63 10.66 14.25
N PRO A 38 4.51 10.41 15.25
CA PRO A 38 5.80 11.07 15.34
C PRO A 38 6.60 10.85 14.05
N TRP A 39 7.43 11.82 13.68
CA TRP A 39 8.24 11.74 12.47
C TRP A 39 9.15 10.50 12.45
N SER A 40 9.62 10.04 13.61
CA SER A 40 10.40 8.79 13.75
C SER A 40 9.62 7.56 13.29
N ILE A 41 8.33 7.47 13.61
CA ILE A 41 7.46 6.38 13.17
C ILE A 41 7.29 6.42 11.65
N GLN A 42 7.04 7.61 11.09
CA GLN A 42 6.88 7.78 9.65
C GLN A 42 8.16 7.33 8.92
N ALA A 43 9.34 7.80 9.34
CA ALA A 43 10.62 7.44 8.75
C ALA A 43 10.91 5.92 8.82
N LEU A 44 10.64 5.29 9.97
CA LEU A 44 10.78 3.84 10.13
C LEU A 44 9.79 3.09 9.22
N PHE A 45 8.57 3.58 9.12
CA PHE A 45 7.51 3.00 8.28
C PHE A 45 7.92 2.99 6.81
N PHE A 46 8.37 4.13 6.28
CA PHE A 46 8.88 4.22 4.92
C PHE A 46 10.00 3.21 4.65
N ARG A 47 11.00 3.16 5.53
CA ARG A 47 12.14 2.25 5.40
C ARG A 47 11.74 0.78 5.44
N LYS A 48 10.74 0.42 6.24
CA LYS A 48 10.22 -0.95 6.35
C LYS A 48 9.38 -1.33 5.14
N LEU A 49 8.53 -0.42 4.69
CA LEU A 49 7.66 -0.64 3.54
C LEU A 49 8.44 -0.74 2.24
N GLU A 50 9.44 0.12 2.01
CA GLU A 50 10.28 0.09 0.80
C GLU A 50 10.97 -1.27 0.59
N LYS A 51 11.32 -1.97 1.68
CA LYS A 51 11.90 -3.34 1.61
C LYS A 51 10.89 -4.42 1.23
N LYS A 52 9.60 -4.15 1.39
CA LYS A 52 8.50 -5.09 1.12
C LYS A 52 7.90 -4.88 -0.28
N LEU A 53 8.07 -3.69 -0.86
CA LEU A 53 7.54 -3.40 -2.18
C LEU A 53 8.40 -4.07 -3.26
N PRO A 54 7.78 -4.80 -4.21
CA PRO A 54 8.49 -5.40 -5.33
C PRO A 54 9.11 -4.32 -6.22
N ARG A 55 10.26 -4.65 -6.81
CA ARG A 55 10.92 -3.85 -7.84
C ARG A 55 10.35 -4.23 -9.23
N PRO A 56 10.37 -3.32 -10.22
CA PRO A 56 9.65 -3.43 -11.51
C PRO A 56 9.87 -4.76 -12.29
N PRO A 57 9.01 -5.10 -13.27
CA PRO A 57 8.50 -4.19 -14.31
C PRO A 57 7.23 -3.44 -13.93
N TYR A 58 7.22 -2.13 -14.21
CA TYR A 58 6.06 -1.26 -14.05
C TYR A 58 5.47 -0.99 -15.43
N GLU A 59 4.18 -1.24 -15.60
CA GLU A 59 3.48 -1.00 -16.86
C GLU A 59 2.36 0.03 -16.65
N GLY A 60 2.38 1.08 -17.48
CA GLY A 60 1.44 2.20 -17.49
C GLY A 60 1.62 3.24 -16.39
N TYR A 61 0.65 4.17 -16.28
CA TYR A 61 0.81 5.41 -15.51
C TYR A 61 -0.34 5.68 -14.53
N CYS A 62 0.01 6.24 -13.37
CA CYS A 62 -0.92 6.55 -12.29
C CYS A 62 -1.84 7.71 -12.65
N LEU A 63 -3.14 7.53 -12.48
CA LEU A 63 -4.16 8.55 -12.78
C LEU A 63 -4.05 9.81 -11.91
N ILE A 64 -3.41 9.72 -10.74
CA ILE A 64 -3.29 10.84 -9.80
C ILE A 64 -2.05 11.69 -10.07
N CYS A 65 -0.90 11.06 -10.36
CA CYS A 65 0.38 11.76 -10.39
C CYS A 65 1.25 11.47 -11.61
N GLY A 66 0.78 10.64 -12.56
CA GLY A 66 1.50 10.32 -13.79
C GLY A 66 2.77 9.47 -13.63
N ASN A 67 3.11 9.00 -12.43
CA ASN A 67 4.24 8.09 -12.23
C ASN A 67 3.86 6.68 -12.70
N GLU A 68 4.86 5.84 -12.96
CA GLU A 68 4.66 4.45 -13.34
C GLU A 68 3.77 3.70 -12.33
N LEU A 69 2.90 2.83 -12.84
CA LEU A 69 1.96 2.07 -12.04
C LEU A 69 2.63 0.93 -11.29
N PRO A 70 2.10 0.57 -10.12
CA PRO A 70 2.75 -0.33 -9.20
C PRO A 70 2.59 -1.78 -9.66
N ALA A 71 3.46 -2.65 -9.18
CA ALA A 71 3.32 -4.08 -9.33
C ALA A 71 2.26 -4.66 -8.37
N LEU A 72 1.79 -3.90 -7.37
CA LEU A 72 0.80 -4.35 -6.38
C LEU A 72 -0.58 -3.70 -6.56
N CYS A 73 -1.64 -4.50 -6.42
CA CYS A 73 -3.00 -3.98 -6.23
C CYS A 73 -3.14 -3.27 -4.87
N GLY A 74 -4.18 -2.47 -4.71
CA GLY A 74 -4.45 -1.71 -3.48
C GLY A 74 -4.49 -2.58 -2.23
N PRO A 75 -5.28 -3.67 -2.23
CA PRO A 75 -5.31 -4.62 -1.12
C PRO A 75 -3.93 -5.13 -0.69
N CYS A 76 -3.09 -5.59 -1.64
CA CYS A 76 -1.76 -6.10 -1.33
C CYS A 76 -0.81 -5.00 -0.84
N PHE A 77 -0.90 -3.79 -1.40
CA PHE A 77 -0.13 -2.65 -0.90
C PHE A 77 -0.45 -2.35 0.57
N TYR A 78 -1.75 -2.24 0.92
CA TYR A 78 -2.14 -1.93 2.29
C TYR A 78 -1.87 -3.06 3.27
N GLN A 79 -1.86 -4.31 2.80
CA GLN A 79 -1.41 -5.45 3.58
C GLN A 79 0.08 -5.33 3.95
N GLU A 80 0.96 -5.04 2.98
CA GLU A 80 2.38 -4.81 3.27
C GLU A 80 2.61 -3.60 4.16
N ALA A 81 1.84 -2.52 3.97
CA ALA A 81 1.86 -1.37 4.86
C ALA A 81 1.43 -1.75 6.29
N SER A 82 0.39 -2.58 6.46
CA SER A 82 -0.03 -3.06 7.78
C SER A 82 1.07 -3.90 8.45
N PHE A 83 1.75 -4.79 7.72
CA PHE A 83 2.87 -5.55 8.27
C PHE A 83 4.04 -4.64 8.67
N ALA A 84 4.42 -3.69 7.82
CA ALA A 84 5.45 -2.70 8.15
C ALA A 84 5.10 -1.90 9.41
N LEU A 85 3.83 -1.50 9.58
CA LEU A 85 3.37 -0.74 10.73
C LEU A 85 3.37 -1.58 12.02
N LYS A 86 2.94 -2.84 11.95
CA LYS A 86 2.97 -3.79 13.09
C LYS A 86 4.37 -4.02 13.64
N GLU A 87 5.39 -3.95 12.80
CA GLU A 87 6.79 -4.06 13.24
C GLU A 87 7.31 -2.80 13.97
N ILE A 88 6.59 -1.69 13.92
CA ILE A 88 7.00 -0.41 14.51
C ILE A 88 6.15 -0.06 15.72
N ILE A 89 4.86 -0.42 15.69
CA ILE A 89 3.86 -0.01 16.67
C ILE A 89 3.18 -1.24 17.26
N GLU A 90 3.27 -1.41 18.58
CA GLU A 90 2.53 -2.44 19.32
C GLU A 90 1.12 -1.97 19.76
N ASN A 91 0.81 -0.67 19.58
CA ASN A 91 -0.49 -0.10 19.93
C ASN A 91 -1.60 -0.66 19.02
N LYS A 92 -2.39 -1.59 19.57
CA LYS A 92 -3.53 -2.23 18.88
C LYS A 92 -4.55 -1.23 18.34
N THR A 93 -4.79 -0.12 19.02
CA THR A 93 -5.76 0.91 18.59
C THR A 93 -5.39 1.49 17.23
N TRP A 94 -4.10 1.70 16.98
CA TRP A 94 -3.60 2.22 15.71
C TRP A 94 -3.73 1.19 14.60
N LEU A 95 -3.38 -0.06 14.91
CA LEU A 95 -3.48 -1.16 13.95
C LEU A 95 -4.93 -1.43 13.55
N ASP A 96 -5.86 -1.37 14.51
CA ASP A 96 -7.30 -1.53 14.25
C ASP A 96 -7.85 -0.34 13.44
N SER A 97 -7.42 0.88 13.75
CA SER A 97 -7.78 2.09 13.00
C SER A 97 -7.28 2.00 11.54
N PHE A 98 -6.03 1.58 11.34
CA PHE A 98 -5.45 1.36 10.02
C PHE A 98 -6.24 0.32 9.22
N ALA A 99 -6.53 -0.83 9.83
CA ALA A 99 -7.28 -1.91 9.20
C ALA A 99 -8.72 -1.52 8.83
N LYS A 100 -9.35 -0.62 9.61
CA LYS A 100 -10.68 -0.06 9.27
C LYS A 100 -10.61 0.90 8.08
N MET A 101 -9.59 1.75 8.02
CA MET A 101 -9.43 2.76 6.97
C MET A 101 -9.05 2.14 5.62
N PHE A 102 -8.08 1.23 5.61
CA PHE A 102 -7.47 0.69 4.40
C PHE A 102 -7.85 -0.77 4.14
N LYS A 103 -9.02 -1.20 4.65
CA LYS A 103 -9.47 -2.59 4.65
C LYS A 103 -9.27 -3.23 3.26
N PRO A 104 -8.36 -4.21 3.11
CA PRO A 104 -8.16 -4.86 1.82
C PRO A 104 -9.41 -5.66 1.47
N LYS A 105 -10.11 -5.31 0.38
CA LYS A 105 -11.32 -6.03 -0.06
C LYS A 105 -11.04 -7.32 -0.85
N HIS A 106 -9.79 -7.76 -0.96
CA HIS A 106 -9.44 -9.05 -1.55
C HIS A 106 -8.39 -9.79 -0.70
N VAL A 107 -8.80 -10.27 0.48
CA VAL A 107 -8.05 -11.32 1.20
C VAL A 107 -9.07 -12.23 1.88
N GLN A 108 -9.39 -13.36 1.26
CA GLN A 108 -9.75 -14.55 2.05
C GLN A 108 -8.44 -15.01 2.69
N LEU A 109 -8.34 -14.84 4.01
CA LEU A 109 -7.25 -15.42 4.79
C LEU A 109 -7.42 -16.95 4.69
N VAL A 110 -6.56 -17.60 3.91
CA VAL A 110 -6.36 -19.06 3.96
C VAL A 110 -5.40 -19.36 5.11
#